data_AF-A0A925CXH0-F1
#
_entry.id   AF-A0A925CXH0-F1
#
_cell.length_a   1.000
_cell.length_b   1.000
_cell.length_c   1.000
_cell.angle_alpha   90.00
_cell.angle_beta   90.00
_cell.angle_gamma   90.00
#
_symmetry.space_group_name_H-M   'P 1'
#
loop_
_entity.id
_entity.type
_entity.pdbx_description
1 polymer ?
#
loop_
_entity_poly.entity_id
_entity_poly.type
_entity_poly.pdbx_seq_one_letter_code
_entity_poly.pdbx_strand_id
1 'polypeptide(L)'
;MRKLQGWLKRTSKILKAIWLLFPTFIFLVLIWQCFWVLPQGKDIIISMLEKKYVAGVFLIALVFYVLITWYTGRILVYRKRELSDILFEHYKSEQGKRDGSQDDVALYLQIIFNMPRLFGFLCFSLIWIAFLRLTPLPELGFTTRVSSGWSYILLAITIVVYIALYRIARIIRKRTIELPHGISSSAAAQQQRKNRLFIAYFIILLLFVAVNFIWQNAWLLVLSIIVLQLIFPFIVVIRRTATDLATLPLMEEGGYHDWLKKEGVKKNFFYWILYHANIPLSEKRFFIWFNIISFIGAFFYFLTIFHFPFSVWLGSFSFVLLAFGVLAGMLGVISIISVANDINLHVFIFLLCVVVGLIPGFEPHEARLTTTTPANTKPFSTRPDLKTYFGNWLSVRATAIDSAVTYPVYFILADGGASRSGYWTAGALSKLQ
;
A
#
# COMPACT_ATOMS: atom_id res chain seq x y z
N MET A 1 -6.17 15.34 -38.40
CA MET A 1 -6.97 14.17 -37.93
C MET A 1 -6.13 12.96 -37.47
N ARG A 2 -5.20 12.41 -38.27
CA ARG A 2 -4.40 11.21 -37.88
C ARG A 2 -3.60 11.35 -36.57
N LYS A 3 -2.97 12.51 -36.31
CA LYS A 3 -2.24 12.78 -35.05
C LYS A 3 -3.15 12.73 -33.81
N LEU A 4 -4.35 13.30 -33.90
CA LEU A 4 -5.35 13.29 -32.82
C LEU A 4 -5.85 11.87 -32.52
N GLN A 5 -6.16 11.08 -33.56
CA GLN A 5 -6.54 9.68 -33.40
C GLN A 5 -5.44 8.85 -32.73
N GLY A 6 -4.18 9.07 -33.11
CA GLY A 6 -3.03 8.43 -32.47
C GLY A 6 -2.91 8.78 -30.99
N TRP A 7 -3.09 10.06 -30.64
CA TRP A 7 -3.08 10.53 -29.26
C TRP A 7 -4.23 9.92 -28.43
N LEU A 8 -5.46 9.97 -28.93
CA LEU A 8 -6.64 9.39 -28.27
C LEU A 8 -6.47 7.87 -28.00
N LYS A 9 -5.95 7.12 -28.98
CA LYS A 9 -5.66 5.68 -28.81
C LYS A 9 -4.63 5.44 -27.71
N ARG A 10 -3.59 6.27 -27.59
CA ARG A 10 -2.57 6.16 -26.53
C ARG A 10 -3.16 6.49 -25.16
N THR A 11 -3.91 7.58 -25.05
CA THR A 11 -4.56 8.00 -23.81
C THR A 11 -5.57 6.96 -23.34
N SER A 12 -6.37 6.39 -24.25
CA SER A 12 -7.31 5.31 -23.95
C SER A 12 -6.60 4.08 -23.34
N LYS A 13 -5.44 3.67 -23.88
CA LYS A 13 -4.66 2.55 -23.32
C LYS A 13 -4.12 2.86 -21.91
N ILE A 14 -3.68 4.10 -21.67
CA ILE A 14 -3.23 4.53 -20.33
C ILE A 14 -4.39 4.51 -19.34
N LEU A 15 -5.56 5.03 -19.71
CA LEU A 15 -6.76 5.00 -18.86
C LEU A 15 -7.23 3.56 -18.59
N LYS A 16 -7.20 2.68 -19.59
CA LYS A 16 -7.46 1.24 -19.40
C LYS A 16 -6.47 0.61 -18.42
N ALA A 17 -5.20 0.97 -18.47
CA ALA A 17 -4.20 0.46 -17.52
C ALA A 17 -4.42 0.99 -16.09
N ILE A 18 -4.81 2.27 -15.93
CA ILE A 18 -5.18 2.83 -14.64
C ILE A 18 -6.42 2.13 -14.09
N TRP A 19 -7.43 1.90 -14.93
CA TRP A 19 -8.64 1.15 -14.55
C TRP A 19 -8.34 -0.29 -14.17
N LEU A 20 -7.46 -0.96 -14.91
CA LEU A 20 -6.99 -2.31 -14.59
C LEU A 20 -6.28 -2.36 -13.23
N LEU A 21 -5.56 -1.29 -12.87
CA LEU A 21 -4.86 -1.13 -11.60
C LEU A 21 -5.66 -0.32 -10.58
N PHE A 22 -6.97 -0.17 -10.78
CA PHE A 22 -7.83 0.68 -9.96
C PHE A 22 -7.75 0.35 -8.46
N PRO A 23 -7.74 -0.93 -8.02
CA PRO A 23 -7.59 -1.25 -6.60
C PRO A 23 -6.32 -0.64 -5.98
N THR A 24 -5.18 -0.78 -6.65
CA THR A 24 -3.93 -0.22 -6.16
C THR A 24 -3.96 1.31 -6.17
N PHE A 25 -4.50 1.90 -7.22
CA PHE A 25 -4.63 3.35 -7.33
C PHE A 25 -5.49 3.94 -6.21
N ILE A 26 -6.61 3.30 -5.87
CA ILE A 26 -7.48 3.80 -4.80
C ILE A 26 -6.79 3.75 -3.44
N PHE A 27 -5.99 2.72 -3.14
CA PHE A 27 -5.21 2.70 -1.89
C PHE A 27 -4.13 3.77 -1.82
N LEU A 28 -3.52 4.18 -2.94
CA LEU A 28 -2.65 5.37 -2.98
C LEU A 28 -3.42 6.65 -2.63
N VAL A 29 -4.62 6.82 -3.20
CA VAL A 29 -5.49 7.96 -2.88
C VAL A 29 -5.91 7.94 -1.41
N LEU A 30 -6.23 6.75 -0.86
CA LEU A 30 -6.56 6.61 0.55
C LEU A 30 -5.39 6.95 1.47
N ILE A 31 -4.15 6.57 1.13
CA ILE A 31 -2.95 7.00 1.90
C ILE A 31 -2.83 8.52 1.89
N TRP A 32 -2.96 9.14 0.71
CA TRP A 32 -2.93 10.60 0.61
C TRP A 32 -4.05 11.24 1.47
N GLN A 33 -5.29 10.80 1.31
CA GLN A 33 -6.43 11.36 2.04
C GLN A 33 -6.27 11.17 3.56
N CYS A 34 -5.96 9.95 4.00
CA CYS A 34 -5.88 9.63 5.42
C CYS A 34 -4.70 10.36 6.08
N PHE A 35 -3.51 10.28 5.50
CA PHE A 35 -2.30 10.69 6.20
C PHE A 35 -1.84 12.12 5.90
N TRP A 36 -2.28 12.73 4.78
CA TRP A 36 -1.92 14.12 4.46
C TRP A 36 -3.00 15.12 4.84
N VAL A 37 -4.26 14.74 4.62
CA VAL A 37 -5.42 15.65 4.71
C VAL A 37 -6.06 15.54 6.09
N LEU A 38 -6.44 14.33 6.52
CA LEU A 38 -7.16 14.13 7.77
C LEU A 38 -6.25 14.31 9.00
N PRO A 39 -6.66 15.09 10.02
CA PRO A 39 -5.95 15.19 11.28
C PRO A 39 -5.76 13.83 11.96
N GLN A 40 -6.80 12.98 11.95
CA GLN A 40 -6.78 11.68 12.61
C GLN A 40 -5.70 10.74 12.05
N GLY A 41 -5.41 10.82 10.75
CA GLY A 41 -4.32 10.03 10.18
C GLY A 41 -2.94 10.53 10.64
N LYS A 42 -2.78 11.83 10.94
CA LYS A 42 -1.54 12.35 11.51
C LYS A 42 -1.35 11.87 12.94
N ASP A 43 -2.42 11.83 13.74
CA ASP A 43 -2.38 11.31 15.11
C ASP A 43 -1.93 9.84 15.14
N ILE A 44 -2.36 9.03 14.16
CA ILE A 44 -1.88 7.65 13.99
C ILE A 44 -0.37 7.59 13.75
N ILE A 45 0.20 8.52 12.98
CA ILE A 45 1.64 8.59 12.74
C ILE A 45 2.38 9.02 14.03
N ILE A 46 1.87 10.04 14.73
CA ILE A 46 2.44 10.54 15.98
C ILE A 46 2.47 9.44 17.05
N SER A 47 1.34 8.76 17.25
CA SER A 47 1.24 7.64 18.19
C SER A 47 2.19 6.48 17.87
N MET A 48 2.50 6.27 16.58
CA MET A 48 3.51 5.30 16.18
C MET A 48 4.92 5.75 16.57
N LEU A 49 5.26 7.03 16.36
CA LEU A 49 6.58 7.59 16.69
C LEU A 49 6.87 7.57 18.20
N GLU A 50 5.85 7.63 19.04
CA GLU A 50 5.98 7.52 20.51
C GLU A 50 6.35 6.10 20.97
N LYS A 51 6.07 5.07 20.16
CA LYS A 51 6.27 3.66 20.53
C LYS A 51 7.59 3.09 20.02
N LYS A 52 8.42 2.68 20.98
CA LYS A 52 9.81 2.27 20.78
C LYS A 52 10.09 1.25 19.66
N TYR A 53 9.34 0.17 19.60
CA TYR A 53 9.61 -0.95 18.69
C TYR A 53 8.74 -0.93 17.42
N VAL A 54 7.78 0.01 17.31
CA VAL A 54 6.77 -0.02 16.25
C VAL A 54 7.35 0.45 14.93
N ALA A 55 8.41 1.27 14.92
CA ALA A 55 9.06 1.75 13.69
C ALA A 55 9.58 0.60 12.79
N GLY A 56 10.21 -0.42 13.37
CA GLY A 56 10.68 -1.60 12.62
C GLY A 56 9.53 -2.43 12.04
N VAL A 57 8.49 -2.68 12.85
CA VAL A 57 7.26 -3.38 12.42
C VAL A 57 6.56 -2.60 11.29
N PHE A 58 6.50 -1.29 11.42
CA PHE A 58 5.95 -0.38 10.43
C PHE A 58 6.70 -0.49 9.08
N LEU A 59 8.04 -0.53 9.08
CA LEU A 59 8.81 -0.71 7.85
C LEU A 59 8.52 -2.05 7.17
N ILE A 60 8.37 -3.13 7.96
CA ILE A 60 7.97 -4.45 7.44
C ILE A 60 6.59 -4.36 6.80
N ALA A 61 5.61 -3.74 7.47
CA ALA A 61 4.26 -3.57 6.94
C ALA A 61 4.23 -2.70 5.65
N LEU A 62 5.05 -1.65 5.60
CA LEU A 62 5.19 -0.80 4.41
C LEU A 62 5.80 -1.57 3.24
N VAL A 63 6.87 -2.34 3.47
CA VAL A 63 7.52 -3.16 2.44
C VAL A 63 6.59 -4.26 1.95
N PHE A 64 5.82 -4.87 2.86
CA PHE A 64 4.75 -5.80 2.51
C PHE A 64 3.72 -5.13 1.59
N TYR A 65 3.20 -3.96 1.97
CA TYR A 65 2.22 -3.24 1.15
C TYR A 65 2.76 -2.87 -0.24
N VAL A 66 4.01 -2.39 -0.32
CA VAL A 66 4.70 -2.09 -1.59
C VAL A 66 4.85 -3.34 -2.44
N LEU A 67 5.25 -4.47 -1.85
CA LEU A 67 5.43 -5.74 -2.54
C LEU A 67 4.10 -6.24 -3.14
N ILE A 68 3.02 -6.21 -2.36
CA ILE A 68 1.69 -6.56 -2.83
C ILE A 68 1.28 -5.66 -4.00
N THR A 69 1.31 -4.35 -3.79
CA THR A 69 0.97 -3.32 -4.78
C THR A 69 1.69 -3.53 -6.10
N TRP A 70 3.01 -3.73 -6.06
CA TRP A 70 3.82 -3.91 -7.26
C TRP A 70 3.53 -5.23 -7.96
N TYR A 71 3.55 -6.35 -7.22
CA TYR A 71 3.56 -7.66 -7.85
C TYR A 71 2.17 -8.11 -8.31
N THR A 72 1.10 -7.82 -7.56
CA THR A 72 -0.27 -8.10 -8.02
C THR A 72 -0.62 -7.23 -9.23
N GLY A 73 -0.29 -5.94 -9.20
CA GLY A 73 -0.47 -5.03 -10.33
C GLY A 73 0.29 -5.49 -11.57
N ARG A 74 1.51 -6.03 -11.39
CA ARG A 74 2.28 -6.61 -12.49
C ARG A 74 1.57 -7.83 -13.10
N ILE A 75 1.10 -8.76 -12.29
CA ILE A 75 0.37 -9.96 -12.76
C ILE A 75 -0.85 -9.52 -13.58
N LEU A 76 -1.60 -8.53 -13.11
CA LEU A 76 -2.73 -7.96 -13.83
C LEU A 76 -2.36 -7.41 -15.20
N VAL A 77 -1.33 -6.57 -15.27
CA VAL A 77 -0.86 -5.98 -16.53
C VAL A 77 -0.44 -7.06 -17.52
N TYR A 78 0.17 -8.16 -17.06
CA TYR A 78 0.61 -9.23 -17.95
C TYR A 78 -0.52 -10.13 -18.39
N ARG A 79 -1.55 -10.29 -17.56
CA ARG A 79 -2.70 -11.10 -17.93
C ARG A 79 -3.54 -10.44 -19.03
N LYS A 80 -3.62 -9.12 -19.08
CA LYS A 80 -4.44 -8.41 -20.06
C LYS A 80 -3.79 -8.47 -21.46
N ARG A 81 -4.24 -9.44 -22.28
CA ARG A 81 -3.79 -9.71 -23.66
C ARG A 81 -3.56 -8.46 -24.50
N GLU A 82 -4.56 -7.58 -24.61
CA GLU A 82 -4.48 -6.31 -25.36
C GLU A 82 -3.22 -5.46 -25.05
N LEU A 83 -2.71 -5.52 -23.80
CA LEU A 83 -1.52 -4.80 -23.38
C LEU A 83 -0.26 -5.65 -23.58
N SER A 84 -0.32 -6.93 -23.22
CA SER A 84 0.82 -7.85 -23.26
C SER A 84 1.22 -8.29 -24.67
N ASP A 85 0.29 -8.41 -25.62
CA ASP A 85 0.55 -8.88 -26.99
C ASP A 85 1.53 -7.93 -27.70
N ILE A 86 1.28 -6.62 -27.60
CA ILE A 86 2.13 -5.57 -28.20
C ILE A 86 3.56 -5.65 -27.65
N LEU A 87 3.69 -5.98 -26.36
CA LEU A 87 5.00 -6.11 -25.74
C LEU A 87 5.67 -7.40 -26.16
N PHE A 88 4.92 -8.50 -26.19
CA PHE A 88 5.40 -9.79 -26.63
C PHE A 88 5.94 -9.73 -28.07
N GLU A 89 5.19 -9.11 -28.98
CA GLU A 89 5.63 -8.88 -30.37
C GLU A 89 6.92 -8.07 -30.44
N HIS A 90 7.02 -6.97 -29.68
CA HIS A 90 8.24 -6.15 -29.61
C HIS A 90 9.45 -6.97 -29.15
N TYR A 91 9.32 -7.75 -28.07
CA TYR A 91 10.45 -8.55 -27.57
C TYR A 91 10.76 -9.77 -28.45
N LYS A 92 9.76 -10.34 -29.12
CA LYS A 92 9.94 -11.44 -30.07
C LYS A 92 10.69 -10.96 -31.33
N SER A 93 10.37 -9.78 -31.86
CA SER A 93 11.12 -9.20 -32.99
C SER A 93 12.55 -8.86 -32.63
N GLU A 94 12.79 -8.43 -31.39
CA GLU A 94 14.12 -8.09 -30.88
C GLU A 94 15.03 -9.31 -30.68
N GLN A 95 14.48 -10.48 -30.35
CA GLN A 95 15.29 -11.72 -30.23
C GLN A 95 15.95 -12.15 -31.54
N GLY A 96 15.47 -11.70 -32.70
CA GLY A 96 16.03 -12.02 -34.01
C GLY A 96 17.19 -11.13 -34.46
N LYS A 97 17.45 -10.01 -33.78
CA LYS A 97 18.48 -9.03 -34.21
C LYS A 97 19.88 -9.45 -33.75
N ARG A 98 20.80 -9.64 -34.70
CA ARG A 98 22.20 -10.07 -34.44
C ARG A 98 23.07 -9.00 -33.75
N ASP A 99 22.71 -7.72 -33.83
CA ASP A 99 23.54 -6.61 -33.34
C ASP A 99 23.32 -6.27 -31.85
N GLY A 100 22.34 -6.90 -31.19
CA GLY A 100 21.96 -6.57 -29.82
C GLY A 100 21.48 -5.12 -29.64
N SER A 101 21.13 -4.41 -30.73
CA SER A 101 20.50 -3.10 -30.68
C SER A 101 19.04 -3.28 -30.34
N GLN A 102 18.71 -2.97 -29.09
CA GLN A 102 17.36 -3.08 -28.58
C GLN A 102 16.62 -1.78 -28.87
N ASP A 103 15.67 -1.79 -29.81
CA ASP A 103 14.88 -0.60 -30.11
C ASP A 103 14.11 -0.19 -28.86
N ASP A 104 14.08 1.12 -28.60
CA ASP A 104 13.36 1.65 -27.44
C ASP A 104 11.85 1.42 -27.63
N VAL A 105 11.28 0.65 -26.70
CA VAL A 105 9.84 0.44 -26.59
C VAL A 105 9.15 1.79 -26.57
N ALA A 106 8.06 1.97 -27.32
CA ALA A 106 7.36 3.25 -27.35
C ALA A 106 6.97 3.73 -25.93
N LEU A 107 7.16 5.03 -25.67
CA LEU A 107 7.07 5.63 -24.33
C LEU A 107 5.79 5.25 -23.56
N TYR A 108 4.64 5.24 -24.23
CA TYR A 108 3.36 4.93 -23.57
C TYR A 108 3.29 3.47 -23.08
N LEU A 109 3.90 2.52 -23.79
CA LEU A 109 4.01 1.12 -23.34
C LEU A 109 4.94 1.04 -22.13
N GLN A 110 6.08 1.74 -22.17
CA GLN A 110 6.97 1.81 -21.01
C GLN A 110 6.22 2.32 -19.77
N ILE A 111 5.39 3.36 -19.91
CA ILE A 111 4.56 3.88 -18.82
C ILE A 111 3.64 2.80 -18.28
N ILE A 112 2.87 2.13 -19.13
CA ILE A 112 1.90 1.09 -18.71
C ILE A 112 2.59 -0.05 -17.96
N PHE A 113 3.69 -0.59 -18.48
CA PHE A 113 4.42 -1.68 -17.83
C PHE A 113 5.18 -1.27 -16.58
N ASN A 114 5.49 0.02 -16.46
CA ASN A 114 6.11 0.58 -15.29
C ASN A 114 5.10 1.08 -14.26
N MET A 115 3.79 1.15 -14.55
CA MET A 115 2.79 1.63 -13.59
C MET A 115 2.79 0.85 -12.27
N PRO A 116 2.80 -0.49 -12.24
CA PRO A 116 2.84 -1.22 -10.96
C PRO A 116 4.09 -0.91 -10.14
N ARG A 117 5.23 -0.70 -10.82
CA ARG A 117 6.49 -0.30 -10.18
C ARG A 117 6.40 1.13 -9.65
N LEU A 118 5.88 2.05 -10.45
CA LEU A 118 5.65 3.43 -10.03
C LEU A 118 4.72 3.49 -8.82
N PHE A 119 3.64 2.71 -8.80
CA PHE A 119 2.71 2.66 -7.68
C PHE A 119 3.39 2.14 -6.41
N GLY A 120 4.20 1.08 -6.50
CA GLY A 120 5.02 0.62 -5.37
C GLY A 120 6.00 1.68 -4.88
N PHE A 121 6.64 2.41 -5.79
CA PHE A 121 7.53 3.52 -5.46
C PHE A 121 6.80 4.69 -4.78
N LEU A 122 5.60 5.04 -5.27
CA LEU A 122 4.76 6.10 -4.72
C LEU A 122 4.19 5.76 -3.34
N CYS A 123 4.01 4.47 -3.00
CA CYS A 123 3.65 4.06 -1.64
C CYS A 123 4.68 4.60 -0.63
N PHE A 124 5.98 4.48 -0.91
CA PHE A 124 7.01 5.07 -0.05
C PHE A 124 6.94 6.60 -0.05
N SER A 125 6.79 7.21 -1.24
CA SER A 125 6.73 8.68 -1.39
C SER A 125 5.63 9.31 -0.55
N LEU A 126 4.41 8.78 -0.67
CA LEU A 126 3.26 9.28 0.07
C LEU A 126 3.48 9.17 1.57
N ILE A 127 4.13 8.10 2.03
CA ILE A 127 4.34 7.85 3.45
C ILE A 127 5.41 8.77 4.03
N TRP A 128 6.62 8.88 3.46
CA TRP A 128 7.63 9.79 4.03
C TRP A 128 7.23 11.26 3.91
N ILE A 129 6.52 11.66 2.86
CA ILE A 129 5.96 13.01 2.77
C ILE A 129 4.88 13.22 3.85
N ALA A 130 4.09 12.19 4.21
CA ALA A 130 3.15 12.29 5.31
C ALA A 130 3.85 12.60 6.65
N PHE A 131 5.00 11.97 6.92
CA PHE A 131 5.83 12.31 8.08
C PHE A 131 6.27 13.78 8.05
N LEU A 132 6.76 14.27 6.90
CA LEU A 132 7.17 15.68 6.76
C LEU A 132 6.03 16.69 6.91
N ARG A 133 4.78 16.26 6.82
CA ARG A 133 3.59 17.09 7.03
C ARG A 133 3.12 17.16 8.48
N LEU A 134 3.74 16.40 9.38
CA LEU A 134 3.42 16.46 10.81
C LEU A 134 3.69 17.86 11.36
N THR A 135 2.96 18.20 12.42
CA THR A 135 3.34 19.34 13.25
C THR A 135 4.71 19.09 13.85
N PRO A 136 5.53 20.14 14.09
CA PRO A 136 6.80 19.97 14.76
C PRO A 136 6.61 19.27 16.12
N LEU A 137 7.40 18.23 16.36
CA LEU A 137 7.46 17.43 17.59
C LEU A 137 8.92 17.45 18.08
N PRO A 138 9.35 18.53 18.78
CA PRO A 138 10.73 18.69 19.22
C PRO A 138 11.21 17.55 20.12
N GLU A 139 10.32 16.99 20.94
CA GLU A 139 10.60 15.86 21.84
C GLU A 139 11.01 14.58 21.09
N LEU A 140 10.56 14.44 19.84
CA LEU A 140 10.89 13.32 18.95
C LEU A 140 11.99 13.68 17.93
N GLY A 141 12.64 14.85 18.10
CA GLY A 141 13.67 15.35 17.19
C GLY A 141 13.15 15.89 15.86
N PHE A 142 11.84 16.14 15.75
CA PHE A 142 11.18 16.50 14.49
C PHE A 142 10.78 17.98 14.48
N THR A 143 11.60 18.86 13.91
CA THR A 143 11.35 20.31 13.96
C THR A 143 10.74 20.89 12.68
N THR A 144 10.72 20.13 11.59
CA THR A 144 10.30 20.65 10.28
C THR A 144 8.85 20.33 9.97
N ARG A 145 8.14 21.31 9.41
CA ARG A 145 6.80 21.12 8.83
C ARG A 145 6.81 21.56 7.38
N VAL A 146 6.55 20.62 6.48
CA VAL A 146 6.42 20.91 5.05
C VAL A 146 4.98 21.39 4.77
N SER A 147 4.86 22.50 4.04
CA SER A 147 3.55 23.02 3.66
C SER A 147 2.84 22.10 2.65
N SER A 148 1.52 22.26 2.49
CA SER A 148 0.76 21.42 1.57
C SER A 148 1.25 21.56 0.13
N GLY A 149 1.56 22.79 -0.33
CA GLY A 149 2.08 23.05 -1.68
C GLY A 149 3.42 22.34 -1.93
N TRP A 150 4.37 22.46 -0.99
CA TRP A 150 5.66 21.77 -1.08
C TRP A 150 5.52 20.25 -1.09
N SER A 151 4.53 19.69 -0.40
CA SER A 151 4.27 18.24 -0.42
C SER A 151 3.94 17.73 -1.82
N TYR A 152 3.14 18.47 -2.59
CA TYR A 152 2.81 18.10 -3.97
C TYR A 152 4.01 18.28 -4.92
N ILE A 153 4.82 19.32 -4.70
CA ILE A 153 6.08 19.51 -5.45
C ILE A 153 7.04 18.36 -5.18
N LEU A 154 7.21 17.95 -3.92
CA LEU A 154 8.03 16.79 -3.55
C LEU A 154 7.51 15.52 -4.22
N LEU A 155 6.19 15.28 -4.23
CA LEU A 155 5.60 14.15 -4.93
C LEU A 155 5.92 14.17 -6.44
N ALA A 156 5.80 15.33 -7.09
CA ALA A 156 6.17 15.48 -8.50
C ALA A 156 7.67 15.19 -8.72
N ILE A 157 8.55 15.68 -7.85
CA ILE A 157 9.99 15.39 -7.88
C ILE A 157 10.24 13.88 -7.72
N THR A 158 9.54 13.19 -6.83
CA THR A 158 9.72 11.73 -6.68
C THR A 158 9.38 10.96 -7.96
N ILE A 159 8.39 11.40 -8.73
CA ILE A 159 8.07 10.78 -10.03
C ILE A 159 9.23 10.98 -11.02
N VAL A 160 9.84 12.18 -11.05
CA VAL A 160 11.03 12.45 -11.88
C VAL A 160 12.22 11.59 -11.44
N VAL A 161 12.46 11.49 -10.13
CA VAL A 161 13.51 10.64 -9.54
C VAL A 161 13.28 9.18 -9.92
N TYR A 162 12.05 8.67 -9.85
CA TYR A 162 11.72 7.31 -10.29
C TYR A 162 12.13 7.06 -11.74
N ILE A 163 11.82 7.99 -12.65
CA ILE A 163 12.19 7.87 -14.07
C ILE A 163 13.71 7.80 -14.23
N ALA A 164 14.45 8.66 -13.51
CA ALA A 164 15.92 8.66 -13.52
C ALA A 164 16.50 7.34 -12.98
N LEU A 165 16.04 6.89 -11.80
CA LEU A 165 16.48 5.63 -11.18
C LEU A 165 16.15 4.42 -12.04
N TYR A 166 14.98 4.40 -12.68
CA TYR A 166 14.61 3.33 -13.60
C TYR A 166 15.58 3.23 -14.78
N ARG A 167 15.96 4.37 -15.37
CA ARG A 167 16.95 4.42 -16.46
C ARG A 167 18.32 3.93 -15.99
N ILE A 168 18.77 4.38 -14.82
CA ILE A 168 20.04 3.94 -14.23
C ILE A 168 20.01 2.43 -13.97
N ALA A 169 18.95 1.91 -13.34
CA ALA A 169 18.79 0.50 -13.06
C ALA A 169 18.78 -0.35 -14.34
N ARG A 170 18.16 0.14 -15.43
CA ARG A 170 18.20 -0.52 -16.75
C ARG A 170 19.62 -0.57 -17.32
N ILE A 171 20.38 0.53 -17.22
CA ILE A 171 21.78 0.59 -17.68
C ILE A 171 22.66 -0.39 -16.89
N ILE A 172 22.54 -0.40 -15.55
CA ILE A 172 23.29 -1.32 -14.69
C ILE A 172 22.93 -2.76 -15.03
N ARG A 173 21.63 -3.09 -15.18
CA ARG A 173 21.19 -4.43 -15.57
C ARG A 173 21.82 -4.85 -16.89
N LYS A 174 21.80 -3.98 -17.91
CA LYS A 174 22.38 -4.27 -19.23
C LYS A 174 23.88 -4.55 -19.12
N ARG A 175 24.64 -3.74 -18.36
CA ARG A 175 26.09 -3.91 -18.25
C ARG A 175 26.52 -5.11 -17.39
N THR A 176 25.82 -5.36 -16.28
CA THR A 176 26.27 -6.31 -15.26
C THR A 176 25.69 -7.72 -15.46
N ILE A 177 24.46 -7.82 -15.99
CA ILE A 177 23.72 -9.08 -16.10
C ILE A 177 23.60 -9.53 -17.55
N GLU A 178 23.18 -8.65 -18.45
CA GLU A 178 23.00 -8.94 -19.87
C GLU A 178 24.34 -8.73 -20.60
N LEU A 179 25.31 -9.63 -20.39
CA LEU A 179 26.63 -9.52 -21.03
C LEU A 179 26.51 -9.33 -22.56
N PRO A 180 27.46 -8.61 -23.19
CA PRO A 180 27.47 -8.41 -24.63
C PRO A 180 27.38 -9.74 -25.38
N HIS A 181 26.57 -9.78 -26.46
CA HIS A 181 26.51 -10.93 -27.37
C HIS A 181 27.93 -11.26 -27.86
N GLY A 182 28.43 -12.44 -27.50
CA GLY A 182 29.78 -12.91 -27.83
C GLY A 182 30.55 -13.51 -26.65
N ILE A 183 30.24 -13.12 -25.41
CA ILE A 183 30.81 -13.73 -24.20
C ILE A 183 29.73 -14.63 -23.59
N SER A 184 29.75 -15.92 -23.91
CA SER A 184 28.79 -16.91 -23.42
C SER A 184 28.98 -17.19 -21.93
N SER A 185 28.57 -16.28 -21.05
CA SER A 185 28.34 -16.66 -19.67
C SER A 185 27.22 -17.68 -19.65
N SER A 186 27.45 -18.82 -19.01
CA SER A 186 26.38 -19.80 -18.78
C SER A 186 25.18 -19.14 -18.09
N ALA A 187 23.97 -19.57 -18.44
CA ALA A 187 22.74 -19.08 -17.80
C ALA A 187 22.81 -19.19 -16.25
N ALA A 188 23.54 -20.20 -15.76
CA ALA A 188 23.83 -20.38 -14.34
C ALA A 188 24.63 -19.21 -13.74
N ALA A 189 25.67 -18.71 -14.42
CA ALA A 189 26.46 -17.59 -13.94
C ALA A 189 25.64 -16.29 -13.88
N GLN A 190 24.77 -16.05 -14.86
CA GLN A 190 23.85 -14.90 -14.83
C GLN A 190 22.86 -15.00 -13.66
N GLN A 191 22.28 -16.18 -13.45
CA GLN A 191 21.37 -16.41 -12.33
C GLN A 191 22.08 -16.25 -10.97
N GLN A 192 23.33 -16.70 -10.84
CA GLN A 192 24.12 -16.53 -9.62
C GLN A 192 24.37 -15.05 -9.31
N ARG A 193 24.74 -14.24 -10.32
CA ARG A 193 24.92 -12.78 -10.15
C ARG A 193 23.62 -12.11 -9.71
N LYS A 194 22.49 -12.45 -10.34
CA LYS A 194 21.16 -11.94 -9.94
C LYS A 194 20.85 -12.28 -8.48
N ASN A 195 21.07 -13.54 -8.08
CA ASN A 195 20.82 -13.98 -6.72
C ASN A 195 21.71 -13.24 -5.70
N ARG A 196 23.00 -13.03 -6.00
CA ARG A 196 23.91 -12.28 -5.13
C ARG A 196 23.45 -10.83 -4.92
N LEU A 197 23.08 -10.15 -6.00
CA LEU A 197 22.54 -8.78 -5.91
C LEU A 197 21.24 -8.75 -5.11
N PHE A 198 20.34 -9.70 -5.35
CA PHE A 198 19.08 -9.79 -4.61
C PHE A 198 19.30 -10.04 -3.12
N ILE A 199 20.22 -10.94 -2.75
CA ILE A 199 20.60 -11.19 -1.36
C ILE A 199 21.20 -9.93 -0.72
N ALA A 200 22.08 -9.21 -1.43
CA ALA A 200 22.66 -7.96 -0.93
C ALA A 200 21.57 -6.92 -0.63
N TYR A 201 20.60 -6.73 -1.53
CA TYR A 201 19.48 -5.83 -1.28
C TYR A 201 18.60 -6.28 -0.11
N PHE A 202 18.38 -7.59 0.03
CA PHE A 202 17.62 -8.14 1.15
C PHE A 202 18.34 -7.92 2.50
N ILE A 203 19.66 -8.06 2.54
CA ILE A 203 20.48 -7.74 3.72
C ILE A 203 20.36 -6.25 4.06
N ILE A 204 20.45 -5.36 3.06
CA ILE A 204 20.28 -3.91 3.28
C ILE A 204 18.90 -3.60 3.86
N LEU A 205 17.85 -4.22 3.31
CA LEU A 205 16.48 -4.09 3.82
C LEU A 205 16.39 -4.54 5.29
N LEU A 206 16.91 -5.72 5.62
CA LEU A 206 16.92 -6.24 6.99
C LEU A 206 17.72 -5.35 7.94
N LEU A 207 18.84 -4.79 7.48
CA LEU A 207 19.64 -3.86 8.26
C LEU A 207 18.85 -2.60 8.62
N PHE A 208 18.15 -1.98 7.66
CA PHE A 208 17.30 -0.81 7.94
C PHE A 208 16.17 -1.15 8.92
N VAL A 209 15.53 -2.31 8.75
CA VAL A 209 14.49 -2.77 9.69
C VAL A 209 15.07 -2.94 11.09
N ALA A 210 16.20 -3.64 11.24
CA ALA A 210 16.86 -3.88 12.52
C ALA A 210 17.32 -2.58 13.19
N VAL A 211 17.91 -1.66 12.42
CA VAL A 211 18.33 -0.34 12.89
C VAL A 211 17.15 0.47 13.45
N ASN A 212 15.98 0.42 12.80
CA ASN A 212 14.78 1.10 13.30
C ASN A 212 14.10 0.39 14.48
N PHE A 213 14.42 -0.88 14.75
CA PHE A 213 14.04 -1.54 16.01
C PHE A 213 14.89 -1.05 17.19
N ILE A 214 16.18 -0.79 16.94
CA ILE A 214 17.17 -0.46 17.98
C ILE A 214 17.20 1.05 18.26
N TRP A 215 17.30 1.88 17.22
CA TRP A 215 17.39 3.33 17.33
C TRP A 215 16.09 4.00 16.93
N GLN A 216 15.39 4.56 17.91
CA GLN A 216 14.20 5.37 17.68
C GLN A 216 14.58 6.77 17.33
N ASN A 217 14.42 7.11 16.06
CA ASN A 217 14.54 8.48 15.61
C ASN A 217 13.63 8.68 14.39
N ALA A 218 12.77 9.69 14.44
CA ALA A 218 11.83 9.96 13.37
C ALA A 218 12.53 10.24 12.03
N TRP A 219 13.66 10.96 12.04
CA TRP A 219 14.47 11.19 10.85
C TRP A 219 15.16 9.94 10.33
N LEU A 220 15.63 9.06 11.22
CA LEU A 220 16.17 7.77 10.82
C LEU A 220 15.11 6.93 10.10
N LEU A 221 13.87 6.94 10.60
CA LEU A 221 12.75 6.26 9.95
C LEU A 221 12.44 6.86 8.57
N VAL A 222 12.31 8.18 8.48
CA VAL A 222 12.09 8.89 7.20
C VAL A 222 13.22 8.59 6.21
N LEU A 223 14.48 8.66 6.64
CA LEU A 223 15.65 8.33 5.83
C LEU A 223 15.61 6.87 5.36
N SER A 224 15.23 5.95 6.24
CA SER A 224 15.10 4.53 5.91
C SER A 224 14.04 4.32 4.83
N ILE A 225 12.88 4.98 4.94
CA ILE A 225 11.82 4.92 3.91
C ILE A 225 12.34 5.46 2.57
N ILE A 226 13.07 6.59 2.57
CA ILE A 226 13.66 7.17 1.36
C ILE A 226 14.69 6.22 0.75
N VAL A 227 15.59 5.64 1.55
CA VAL A 227 16.60 4.70 1.02
C VAL A 227 15.93 3.44 0.44
N LEU A 228 14.94 2.88 1.12
CA LEU A 228 14.16 1.75 0.59
C LEU A 228 13.44 2.11 -0.72
N GLN A 229 12.89 3.32 -0.82
CA GLN A 229 12.31 3.86 -2.05
C GLN A 229 13.35 3.94 -3.18
N LEU A 230 14.56 4.45 -2.91
CA LEU A 230 15.62 4.58 -3.91
C LEU A 230 16.13 3.21 -4.37
N ILE A 231 16.20 2.22 -3.47
CA ILE A 231 16.64 0.85 -3.77
C ILE A 231 15.58 0.08 -4.58
N PHE A 232 14.30 0.33 -4.34
CA PHE A 232 13.20 -0.44 -4.91
C PHE A 232 13.25 -0.60 -6.45
N PRO A 233 13.48 0.46 -7.28
CA PRO A 233 13.62 0.34 -8.72
C PRO A 233 14.72 -0.65 -9.15
N PHE A 234 15.83 -0.71 -8.41
CA PHE A 234 16.92 -1.63 -8.70
C PHE A 234 16.47 -3.08 -8.49
N ILE A 235 15.82 -3.38 -7.36
CA ILE A 235 15.30 -4.73 -7.06
C ILE A 235 14.34 -5.18 -8.18
N VAL A 236 13.37 -4.34 -8.56
CA VAL A 236 12.33 -4.73 -9.52
C VAL A 236 12.79 -4.79 -10.98
N VAL A 237 13.84 -4.03 -11.34
CA VAL A 237 14.41 -4.01 -12.70
C VAL A 237 15.45 -5.11 -12.89
N ILE A 238 16.40 -5.24 -11.95
CA ILE A 238 17.52 -6.20 -12.01
C ILE A 238 17.01 -7.65 -12.03
N ARG A 239 15.91 -7.91 -11.30
CA ARG A 239 15.32 -9.26 -11.24
C ARG A 239 14.94 -9.81 -12.62
N ARG A 240 14.53 -8.95 -13.56
CA ARG A 240 13.87 -9.36 -14.79
C ARG A 240 14.78 -9.25 -16.00
N THR A 241 14.79 -10.30 -16.81
CA THR A 241 15.43 -10.34 -18.13
C THR A 241 14.40 -10.13 -19.24
N ALA A 242 14.82 -9.54 -20.36
CA ALA A 242 13.96 -9.36 -21.54
C ALA A 242 13.38 -10.70 -22.06
N THR A 243 14.12 -11.80 -21.88
CA THR A 243 13.69 -13.17 -22.21
C THR A 243 12.47 -13.65 -21.42
N ASP A 244 12.24 -13.15 -20.20
CA ASP A 244 11.08 -13.51 -19.38
C ASP A 244 9.76 -12.96 -19.95
N LEU A 245 9.82 -11.98 -20.87
CA LEU A 245 8.65 -11.44 -21.57
C LEU A 245 8.27 -12.26 -22.80
N ALA A 246 9.28 -12.84 -23.45
CA ALA A 246 9.09 -13.68 -24.64
C ALA A 246 8.60 -15.10 -24.30
N THR A 247 8.45 -15.42 -23.01
CA THR A 247 8.06 -16.74 -22.49
C THR A 247 6.78 -16.70 -21.66
N LEU A 248 5.93 -15.69 -21.89
CA LEU A 248 4.66 -15.55 -21.19
C LEU A 248 3.67 -16.66 -21.61
N PRO A 249 3.12 -17.47 -20.67
CA PRO A 249 2.30 -18.64 -21.00
C PRO A 249 1.07 -18.37 -21.87
N LEU A 250 0.36 -17.26 -21.67
CA LEU A 250 -0.87 -16.93 -22.40
C LEU A 250 -0.64 -16.50 -23.85
N MET A 251 0.63 -16.32 -24.25
CA MET A 251 1.05 -15.96 -25.61
C MET A 251 1.27 -17.20 -26.50
N GLU A 252 1.24 -18.41 -25.92
CA GLU A 252 1.35 -19.65 -26.70
C GLU A 252 0.02 -19.95 -27.39
N GLU A 253 0.06 -20.06 -28.72
CA GLU A 253 -1.12 -20.27 -29.58
C GLU A 253 -1.86 -21.58 -29.24
N GLY A 254 -1.10 -22.64 -28.89
CA GLY A 254 -1.63 -23.95 -28.52
C GLY A 254 -2.16 -24.09 -27.09
N GLY A 255 -2.21 -22.98 -26.35
CA GLY A 255 -2.77 -22.95 -25.00
C GLY A 255 -1.93 -23.68 -23.94
N TYR A 256 -2.61 -24.16 -22.89
CA TYR A 256 -1.94 -24.72 -21.70
C TYR A 256 -1.13 -26.00 -22.00
N HIS A 257 -1.66 -26.89 -22.85
CA HIS A 257 -1.01 -28.16 -23.16
C HIS A 257 0.31 -27.97 -23.92
N ASP A 258 0.30 -27.07 -24.91
CA ASP A 258 1.50 -26.80 -25.71
C ASP A 258 2.54 -26.03 -24.90
N TRP A 259 2.10 -25.12 -24.03
CA TRP A 259 2.99 -24.48 -23.07
C TRP A 259 3.68 -25.49 -22.14
N LEU A 260 2.95 -26.46 -21.57
CA LEU A 260 3.55 -27.51 -20.73
C LEU A 260 4.57 -28.35 -21.51
N LYS A 261 4.26 -28.71 -22.77
CA LYS A 261 5.13 -29.48 -23.65
C LYS A 261 6.41 -28.71 -23.97
N LYS A 262 6.30 -27.42 -24.30
CA LYS A 262 7.42 -26.52 -24.58
C LYS A 262 8.37 -26.40 -23.38
N GLU A 263 7.80 -26.26 -22.19
CA GLU A 263 8.56 -26.11 -20.93
C GLU A 263 9.05 -27.47 -20.36
N GLY A 264 8.66 -28.60 -20.96
CA GLY A 264 9.07 -29.93 -20.50
C GLY A 264 8.55 -30.31 -19.10
N VAL A 265 7.39 -29.77 -18.69
CA VAL A 265 6.82 -29.99 -17.36
C VAL A 265 5.53 -30.80 -17.42
N LYS A 266 5.29 -31.63 -16.39
CA LYS A 266 4.06 -32.43 -16.26
C LYS A 266 2.90 -31.57 -15.75
N LYS A 267 1.66 -31.89 -16.14
CA LYS A 267 0.44 -31.24 -15.66
C LYS A 267 0.35 -31.34 -14.13
N ASN A 268 0.24 -30.19 -13.47
CA ASN A 268 0.00 -30.06 -12.03
C ASN A 268 -0.83 -28.78 -11.80
N PHE A 269 -1.69 -28.80 -10.77
CA PHE A 269 -2.43 -27.63 -10.30
C PHE A 269 -1.57 -26.37 -10.15
N PHE A 270 -0.34 -26.49 -9.65
CA PHE A 270 0.55 -25.33 -9.53
C PHE A 270 0.93 -24.73 -10.89
N TYR A 271 1.21 -25.56 -11.90
CA TYR A 271 1.49 -25.08 -13.26
C TYR A 271 0.25 -24.50 -13.94
N TRP A 272 -0.93 -25.01 -13.60
CA TRP A 272 -2.20 -24.43 -14.01
C TRP A 272 -2.37 -23.00 -13.45
N ILE A 273 -2.04 -22.78 -12.17
CA ILE A 273 -2.02 -21.42 -11.58
C ILE A 273 -1.03 -20.52 -12.32
N LEU A 274 0.21 -20.96 -12.54
CA LEU A 274 1.23 -20.16 -13.24
C LEU A 274 0.77 -19.76 -14.65
N TYR A 275 0.19 -20.71 -15.39
CA TYR A 275 -0.35 -20.47 -16.72
C TYR A 275 -1.45 -19.40 -16.70
N HIS A 276 -2.46 -19.57 -15.85
CA HIS A 276 -3.57 -18.62 -15.79
C HIS A 276 -3.15 -17.26 -15.24
N ALA A 277 -2.20 -17.20 -14.31
CA ALA A 277 -1.61 -15.94 -13.85
C ALA A 277 -0.65 -15.31 -14.87
N ASN A 278 -0.40 -15.95 -16.02
CA ASN A 278 0.55 -15.54 -17.04
C ASN A 278 1.98 -15.32 -16.50
N ILE A 279 2.46 -16.24 -15.66
CA ILE A 279 3.77 -16.17 -15.01
C ILE A 279 4.73 -17.16 -15.66
N PRO A 280 5.89 -16.71 -16.17
CA PRO A 280 6.86 -17.59 -16.81
C PRO A 280 7.52 -18.53 -15.79
N LEU A 281 7.97 -19.70 -16.25
CA LEU A 281 8.54 -20.74 -15.38
C LEU A 281 9.81 -20.26 -14.64
N SER A 282 10.58 -19.37 -15.27
CA SER A 282 11.76 -18.72 -14.66
C SER A 282 11.44 -17.98 -13.36
N GLU A 283 10.19 -17.53 -13.19
CA GLU A 283 9.75 -16.78 -12.01
C GLU A 283 9.02 -17.62 -10.96
N LYS A 284 8.91 -18.93 -11.16
CA LYS A 284 8.25 -19.87 -10.23
C LYS A 284 8.66 -19.64 -8.77
N ARG A 285 9.98 -19.54 -8.52
CA ARG A 285 10.50 -19.37 -7.14
C ARG A 285 10.03 -18.06 -6.52
N PHE A 286 10.05 -16.98 -7.27
CA PHE A 286 9.58 -15.68 -6.77
C PHE A 286 8.08 -15.70 -6.49
N PHE A 287 7.29 -16.32 -7.39
CA PHE A 287 5.85 -16.46 -7.18
C PHE A 287 5.53 -17.24 -5.91
N ILE A 288 6.24 -18.34 -5.63
CA ILE A 288 6.08 -19.11 -4.39
C ILE A 288 6.38 -18.24 -3.16
N TRP A 289 7.53 -17.56 -3.12
CA TRP A 289 7.89 -16.67 -2.01
C TRP A 289 6.90 -15.54 -1.83
N PHE A 290 6.42 -14.94 -2.93
CA PHE A 290 5.40 -13.91 -2.88
C PHE A 290 4.11 -14.40 -2.21
N ASN A 291 3.63 -15.60 -2.56
CA ASN A 291 2.43 -16.16 -1.95
C ASN A 291 2.65 -16.52 -0.48
N ILE A 292 3.84 -17.03 -0.09
CA ILE A 292 4.20 -17.26 1.31
C ILE A 292 4.15 -15.95 2.11
N ILE A 293 4.79 -14.89 1.60
CA ILE A 293 4.77 -13.57 2.24
C ILE A 293 3.34 -13.01 2.33
N SER A 294 2.56 -13.17 1.26
CA SER A 294 1.14 -12.76 1.22
C SER A 294 0.31 -13.49 2.27
N PHE A 295 0.51 -14.80 2.42
CA PHE A 295 -0.15 -15.63 3.41
C PHE A 295 0.24 -15.22 4.84
N ILE A 296 1.54 -14.99 5.11
CA ILE A 296 2.01 -14.52 6.42
C ILE A 296 1.41 -13.15 6.76
N GLY A 297 1.37 -12.22 5.80
CA GLY A 297 0.75 -10.91 6.00
C GLY A 297 -0.75 -11.01 6.28
N ALA A 298 -1.47 -11.85 5.53
CA ALA A 298 -2.89 -12.12 5.78
C ALA A 298 -3.11 -12.76 7.17
N PHE A 299 -2.25 -13.71 7.57
CA PHE A 299 -2.29 -14.31 8.90
C PHE A 299 -2.14 -13.26 10.00
N PHE A 300 -1.14 -12.36 9.92
CA PHE A 300 -0.99 -11.29 10.91
C PHE A 300 -2.12 -10.26 10.88
N TYR A 301 -2.71 -10.00 9.73
CA TYR A 301 -3.91 -9.16 9.62
C TYR A 301 -5.09 -9.77 10.40
N PHE A 302 -5.40 -11.06 10.17
CA PHE A 302 -6.45 -11.74 10.92
C PHE A 302 -6.11 -11.90 12.41
N LEU A 303 -4.86 -12.17 12.76
CA LEU A 303 -4.42 -12.22 14.15
C LEU A 303 -4.65 -10.87 14.86
N THR A 304 -4.47 -9.75 14.15
CA THR A 304 -4.77 -8.41 14.70
C THR A 304 -6.25 -8.19 14.99
N ILE A 305 -7.14 -8.80 14.20
CA ILE A 305 -8.59 -8.73 14.39
C ILE A 305 -9.02 -9.58 15.59
N PHE A 306 -8.49 -10.79 15.71
CA PHE A 306 -8.94 -11.77 16.70
C PHE A 306 -8.15 -11.75 18.02
N HIS A 307 -6.98 -11.11 18.08
CA HIS A 307 -6.11 -11.11 19.27
C HIS A 307 -5.71 -9.69 19.69
N PHE A 308 -6.44 -9.13 20.67
CA PHE A 308 -6.25 -7.74 21.12
C PHE A 308 -4.81 -7.40 21.56
N PRO A 309 -4.10 -8.20 22.37
CA PRO A 309 -2.71 -7.87 22.74
C PRO A 309 -1.77 -7.78 21.53
N PHE A 310 -2.01 -8.59 20.49
CA PHE A 310 -1.22 -8.55 19.27
C PHE A 310 -1.51 -7.26 18.48
N SER A 311 -2.76 -6.81 18.47
CA SER A 311 -3.15 -5.51 17.88
C SER A 311 -2.45 -4.33 18.55
N VAL A 312 -2.40 -4.33 19.89
CA VAL A 312 -1.73 -3.28 20.67
C VAL A 312 -0.22 -3.26 20.38
N TRP A 313 0.39 -4.44 20.26
CA TRP A 313 1.81 -4.62 19.93
C TRP A 313 2.14 -4.18 18.50
N LEU A 314 1.35 -4.59 17.51
CA LEU A 314 1.59 -4.25 16.11
C LEU A 314 1.56 -2.73 15.88
N GLY A 315 0.69 -2.03 16.62
CA GLY A 315 0.48 -0.59 16.51
C GLY A 315 -0.47 -0.22 15.38
N SER A 316 -1.18 0.89 15.55
CA SER A 316 -2.25 1.34 14.65
C SER A 316 -1.74 1.61 13.23
N PHE A 317 -0.62 2.33 13.08
CA PHE A 317 -0.14 2.68 11.74
C PHE A 317 0.36 1.46 10.95
N SER A 318 1.14 0.59 11.59
CA SER A 318 1.59 -0.68 11.00
C SER A 318 0.40 -1.55 10.58
N PHE A 319 -0.64 -1.61 11.43
CA PHE A 319 -1.87 -2.34 11.11
C PHE A 319 -2.58 -1.77 9.89
N VAL A 320 -2.73 -0.44 9.77
CA VAL A 320 -3.37 0.18 8.61
C VAL A 320 -2.61 -0.16 7.31
N LEU A 321 -1.28 -0.11 7.31
CA LEU A 321 -0.49 -0.50 6.13
C LEU A 321 -0.60 -1.99 5.82
N LEU A 322 -0.60 -2.85 6.84
CA LEU A 322 -0.82 -4.28 6.68
C LEU A 322 -2.20 -4.55 6.06
N ALA A 323 -3.25 -3.89 6.57
CA ALA A 323 -4.61 -3.98 6.06
C ALA A 323 -4.71 -3.48 4.62
N PHE A 324 -4.06 -2.35 4.28
CA PHE A 324 -4.00 -1.87 2.89
C PHE A 324 -3.31 -2.89 1.97
N GLY A 325 -2.24 -3.55 2.42
CA GLY A 325 -1.61 -4.66 1.71
C GLY A 325 -2.54 -5.83 1.49
N VAL A 326 -3.18 -6.33 2.54
CA VAL A 326 -4.09 -7.49 2.42
C VAL A 326 -5.29 -7.16 1.53
N LEU A 327 -5.95 -6.03 1.74
CA LEU A 327 -7.11 -5.63 0.95
C LEU A 327 -6.75 -5.32 -0.52
N ALA A 328 -5.64 -4.62 -0.78
CA ALA A 328 -5.14 -4.41 -2.14
C ALA A 328 -4.80 -5.75 -2.82
N GLY A 329 -4.24 -6.70 -2.08
CA GLY A 329 -3.97 -8.06 -2.55
C GLY A 329 -5.25 -8.80 -2.92
N MET A 330 -6.26 -8.80 -2.05
CA MET A 330 -7.57 -9.42 -2.29
C MET A 330 -8.28 -8.82 -3.51
N LEU A 331 -8.37 -7.49 -3.59
CA LEU A 331 -8.95 -6.81 -4.76
C LEU A 331 -8.12 -7.07 -6.03
N GLY A 332 -6.81 -7.22 -5.90
CA GLY A 332 -5.93 -7.66 -6.99
C GLY A 332 -6.26 -9.07 -7.48
N VAL A 333 -6.50 -10.03 -6.58
CA VAL A 333 -6.95 -11.39 -6.93
C VAL A 333 -8.31 -11.36 -7.61
N ILE A 334 -9.26 -10.59 -7.08
CA ILE A 334 -10.57 -10.36 -7.71
C ILE A 334 -10.40 -9.78 -9.12
N SER A 335 -9.50 -8.80 -9.29
CA SER A 335 -9.18 -8.23 -10.59
C SER A 335 -8.60 -9.28 -11.54
N ILE A 336 -7.74 -10.17 -11.06
CA ILE A 336 -7.15 -11.25 -11.87
C ILE A 336 -8.25 -12.19 -12.35
N ILE A 337 -9.19 -12.57 -11.48
CA ILE A 337 -10.34 -13.42 -11.82
C ILE A 337 -11.32 -12.68 -12.74
N SER A 338 -11.51 -11.38 -12.53
CA SER A 338 -12.33 -10.51 -13.37
C SER A 338 -11.79 -10.47 -14.81
N VAL A 339 -10.49 -10.26 -14.98
CA VAL A 339 -9.81 -10.29 -16.28
C VAL A 339 -9.73 -11.72 -16.84
N ALA A 340 -9.71 -12.75 -15.99
CA ALA A 340 -9.71 -14.14 -16.42
C ALA A 340 -10.98 -14.55 -17.16
N ASN A 341 -12.11 -14.03 -16.71
CA ASN A 341 -13.44 -14.43 -17.17
C ASN A 341 -14.12 -13.34 -17.99
N ASP A 342 -13.44 -12.21 -18.26
CA ASP A 342 -14.00 -11.02 -18.90
C ASP A 342 -15.29 -10.49 -18.23
N ILE A 343 -15.40 -10.66 -16.90
CA ILE A 343 -16.54 -10.19 -16.07
C ILE A 343 -16.04 -9.13 -15.09
N ASN A 344 -16.72 -7.99 -14.97
CA ASN A 344 -16.35 -6.95 -14.00
C ASN A 344 -16.83 -7.28 -12.58
N LEU A 345 -16.10 -8.16 -11.88
CA LEU A 345 -16.44 -8.59 -10.51
C LEU A 345 -16.48 -7.45 -9.49
N HIS A 346 -15.77 -6.35 -9.72
CA HIS A 346 -15.80 -5.20 -8.81
C HIS A 346 -17.20 -4.61 -8.67
N VAL A 347 -17.97 -4.56 -9.78
CA VAL A 347 -19.34 -4.03 -9.74
C VAL A 347 -20.22 -4.89 -8.83
N PHE A 348 -20.09 -6.21 -8.92
CA PHE A 348 -20.84 -7.12 -8.05
C PHE A 348 -20.44 -7.00 -6.59
N ILE A 349 -19.15 -6.82 -6.30
CA ILE A 349 -18.67 -6.62 -4.92
C ILE A 349 -19.16 -5.28 -4.38
N PHE A 350 -19.09 -4.19 -5.15
CA PHE A 350 -19.61 -2.90 -4.72
C PHE A 350 -21.13 -2.95 -4.51
N LEU A 351 -21.86 -3.60 -5.41
CA LEU A 351 -23.30 -3.81 -5.25
C LEU A 351 -23.60 -4.62 -3.99
N LEU A 352 -22.83 -5.70 -3.73
CA LEU A 352 -22.96 -6.49 -2.52
C LEU A 352 -22.67 -5.66 -1.27
N CYS A 353 -21.62 -4.83 -1.27
CA CYS A 353 -21.32 -3.92 -0.16
C CYS A 353 -22.47 -2.94 0.10
N VAL A 354 -23.07 -2.37 -0.96
CA VAL A 354 -24.24 -1.48 -0.83
C VAL A 354 -25.44 -2.23 -0.29
N VAL A 355 -25.76 -3.41 -0.85
CA VAL A 355 -26.89 -4.24 -0.38
C VAL A 355 -26.70 -4.63 1.08
N VAL A 356 -25.53 -5.15 1.46
CA VAL A 356 -25.22 -5.52 2.86
C VAL A 356 -25.30 -4.30 3.77
N GLY A 357 -24.80 -3.14 3.33
CA GLY A 357 -24.90 -1.89 4.10
C GLY A 357 -26.33 -1.35 4.24
N LEU A 358 -27.24 -1.73 3.34
CA LEU A 358 -28.66 -1.37 3.42
C LEU A 358 -29.49 -2.37 4.24
N ILE A 359 -28.99 -3.57 4.53
CA ILE A 359 -29.71 -4.56 5.35
C ILE A 359 -29.73 -4.08 6.81
N PRO A 360 -30.92 -3.80 7.39
CA PRO A 360 -31.04 -3.42 8.79
C PRO A 360 -30.42 -4.48 9.70
N GLY A 361 -29.60 -4.06 10.67
CA GLY A 361 -28.90 -4.96 11.61
C GLY A 361 -27.48 -5.36 11.20
N PHE A 362 -27.04 -5.04 9.98
CA PHE A 362 -25.63 -5.18 9.58
C PHE A 362 -24.79 -3.92 9.81
N GLU A 363 -25.38 -2.82 10.30
CA GLU A 363 -24.66 -1.63 10.75
C GLU A 363 -23.96 -1.95 12.09
N PRO A 364 -22.61 -2.12 12.11
CA PRO A 364 -21.89 -2.42 13.36
C PRO A 364 -21.89 -1.23 14.33
N HIS A 365 -22.29 -0.05 13.86
CA HIS A 365 -22.30 1.20 14.62
C HIS A 365 -23.70 1.84 14.61
N GLU A 366 -24.74 1.06 14.92
CA GLU A 366 -26.10 1.58 15.01
C GLU A 366 -26.15 2.71 16.05
N ALA A 367 -26.07 3.96 15.57
CA ALA A 367 -26.22 5.15 16.39
C ALA A 367 -27.71 5.28 16.70
N ARG A 368 -28.13 4.60 17.77
CA ARG A 368 -29.53 4.64 18.22
C ARG A 368 -29.85 6.03 18.73
N LEU A 369 -30.54 6.81 17.91
CA LEU A 369 -31.29 7.95 18.40
C LEU A 369 -32.45 7.38 19.22
N THR A 370 -32.34 7.42 20.55
CA THR A 370 -33.49 7.14 21.42
C THR A 370 -34.61 8.09 21.04
N THR A 371 -35.74 7.54 20.61
CA THR A 371 -36.94 8.31 20.29
C THR A 371 -37.29 9.16 21.49
N THR A 372 -37.22 10.47 21.31
CA THR A 372 -37.57 11.43 22.33
C THR A 372 -39.09 11.39 22.53
N THR A 373 -39.57 10.60 23.47
CA THR A 373 -40.91 10.82 24.02
C THR A 373 -40.95 12.22 24.64
N PRO A 374 -42.13 12.88 24.72
CA PRO A 374 -42.27 14.16 25.43
C PRO A 374 -41.75 14.13 26.88
N ALA A 375 -41.68 12.94 27.48
CA ALA A 375 -41.05 12.70 28.79
C ALA A 375 -39.51 12.74 28.75
N ASN A 376 -38.89 12.37 27.63
CA ASN A 376 -37.43 12.33 27.43
C ASN A 376 -36.85 13.61 26.79
N THR A 377 -37.65 14.51 26.21
CA THR A 377 -37.19 15.83 25.73
C THR A 377 -37.10 16.87 26.83
N LYS A 378 -37.99 16.82 27.84
CA LYS A 378 -38.00 17.77 28.96
C LYS A 378 -36.65 17.89 29.66
N PRO A 379 -35.90 16.81 30.00
CA PRO A 379 -34.61 16.91 30.68
C PRO A 379 -33.55 17.68 29.88
N PHE A 380 -33.58 17.58 28.54
CA PHE A 380 -32.62 18.26 27.68
C PHE A 380 -33.02 19.71 27.40
N SER A 381 -34.32 20.01 27.27
CA SER A 381 -34.81 21.39 27.10
C SER A 381 -34.72 22.21 28.39
N THR A 382 -34.71 21.55 29.56
CA THR A 382 -34.46 22.19 30.85
C THR A 382 -33.00 22.15 31.28
N ARG A 383 -32.10 21.58 30.46
CA ARG A 383 -30.68 21.51 30.80
C ARG A 383 -30.11 22.93 30.80
N PRO A 384 -29.62 23.44 31.94
CA PRO A 384 -29.01 24.76 31.98
C PRO A 384 -27.79 24.79 31.06
N ASP A 385 -27.54 25.93 30.43
CA ASP A 385 -26.29 26.16 29.71
C ASP A 385 -25.10 26.02 30.68
N LEU A 386 -23.88 25.84 30.13
CA LEU A 386 -22.69 25.58 30.95
C LEU A 386 -22.45 26.67 32.00
N LYS A 387 -22.70 27.94 31.67
CA LYS A 387 -22.49 29.06 32.59
C LYS A 387 -23.52 29.01 33.73
N THR A 388 -24.79 28.79 33.39
CA THR A 388 -25.87 28.66 34.36
C THR A 388 -25.66 27.44 35.27
N TYR A 389 -25.26 26.29 34.70
CA TYR A 389 -24.95 25.08 35.47
C TYR A 389 -23.78 25.30 36.43
N PHE A 390 -22.69 25.91 35.94
CA PHE A 390 -21.51 26.20 36.76
C PHE A 390 -21.82 27.21 37.87
N GLY A 391 -22.58 28.25 37.58
CA GLY A 391 -23.04 29.23 38.57
C GLY A 391 -23.89 28.57 39.67
N ASN A 392 -24.82 27.70 39.29
CA ASN A 392 -25.62 26.94 40.25
C ASN A 392 -24.79 25.94 41.05
N TRP A 393 -23.81 25.30 40.41
CA TRP A 393 -22.90 24.37 41.09
C TRP A 393 -22.05 25.09 42.15
N LEU A 394 -21.55 26.30 41.83
CA LEU A 394 -20.82 27.16 42.75
C LEU A 394 -21.69 27.62 43.91
N SER A 395 -22.92 28.10 43.64
CA SER A 395 -23.80 28.60 44.70
C SER A 395 -24.18 27.52 45.72
N VAL A 396 -24.47 26.30 45.25
CA VAL A 396 -24.78 25.14 46.11
C VAL A 396 -23.58 24.74 46.98
N ARG A 397 -22.36 25.00 46.52
CA ARG A 397 -21.12 24.60 47.21
C ARG A 397 -20.39 25.77 47.89
N ALA A 398 -20.95 26.99 47.86
CA ALA A 398 -20.27 28.20 48.31
C ALA A 398 -19.73 28.06 49.73
N THR A 399 -20.54 27.62 50.69
CA THR A 399 -20.10 27.43 52.08
C THR A 399 -18.99 26.38 52.21
N ALA A 400 -19.03 25.28 51.44
CA ALA A 400 -18.00 24.25 51.45
C ALA A 400 -16.70 24.74 50.79
N ILE A 401 -16.80 25.63 49.79
CA ILE A 401 -15.67 26.27 49.14
C ILE A 401 -15.02 27.31 50.08
N ASP A 402 -15.83 28.19 50.68
CA ASP A 402 -15.37 29.29 51.53
C ASP A 402 -14.78 28.81 52.86
N SER A 403 -15.28 27.68 53.38
CA SER A 403 -14.76 27.06 54.61
C SER A 403 -13.52 26.19 54.39
N ALA A 404 -13.20 25.85 53.14
CA ALA A 404 -12.05 25.02 52.83
C ALA A 404 -10.81 25.89 52.60
N VAL A 405 -9.72 25.56 53.28
CA VAL A 405 -8.39 26.13 52.97
C VAL A 405 -7.98 25.81 51.53
N THR A 406 -8.48 24.69 50.99
CA THR A 406 -8.27 24.29 49.59
C THR A 406 -9.47 23.47 49.12
N TYR A 407 -10.13 23.89 48.04
CA TYR A 407 -11.27 23.17 47.48
C TYR A 407 -10.90 22.53 46.13
N PRO A 408 -10.87 21.19 46.02
CA PRO A 408 -10.42 20.53 44.80
C PRO A 408 -11.46 20.66 43.68
N VAL A 409 -11.00 21.10 42.51
CA VAL A 409 -11.79 21.15 41.27
C VAL A 409 -11.27 20.08 40.32
N TYR A 410 -12.12 19.12 39.98
CA TYR A 410 -11.79 18.04 39.05
C TYR A 410 -12.28 18.40 37.64
N PHE A 411 -11.33 18.60 36.72
CA PHE A 411 -11.63 18.66 35.30
C PHE A 411 -11.53 17.26 34.70
N ILE A 412 -12.63 16.79 34.15
CA ILE A 412 -12.67 15.53 33.43
C ILE A 412 -12.47 15.84 31.96
N LEU A 413 -11.29 15.52 31.45
CA LEU A 413 -10.99 15.61 30.03
C LEU A 413 -11.15 14.22 29.41
N ALA A 414 -11.85 14.16 28.28
CA ALA A 414 -11.94 12.97 27.47
C ALA A 414 -11.05 13.13 26.24
N ASP A 415 -10.12 12.20 26.05
CA ASP A 415 -9.28 12.19 24.87
C ASP A 415 -10.07 11.91 23.58
N GLY A 416 -9.50 12.35 22.45
CA GLY A 416 -10.01 12.03 21.13
C GLY A 416 -9.94 10.53 20.84
N GLY A 417 -11.06 9.95 20.39
CA GLY A 417 -11.14 8.53 20.02
C GLY A 417 -12.40 8.19 19.24
N ALA A 418 -12.97 9.20 18.54
CA ALA A 418 -14.23 9.12 17.82
C ALA A 418 -15.35 8.47 18.67
N SER A 419 -16.08 7.51 18.11
CA SER A 419 -17.19 6.84 18.80
C SER A 419 -16.75 6.09 20.07
N ARG A 420 -15.53 5.53 20.10
CA ARG A 420 -15.02 4.78 21.27
C ARG A 420 -14.74 5.68 22.47
N SER A 421 -14.15 6.87 22.26
CA SER A 421 -13.97 7.80 23.38
C SER A 421 -15.31 8.34 23.86
N GLY A 422 -16.28 8.54 22.95
CA GLY A 422 -17.65 8.87 23.32
C GLY A 422 -18.28 7.85 24.28
N TYR A 423 -18.22 6.55 23.95
CA TYR A 423 -18.78 5.49 24.81
C TYR A 423 -18.07 5.35 26.16
N TRP A 424 -16.74 5.40 26.16
CA TRP A 424 -15.97 5.26 27.41
C TRP A 424 -16.17 6.46 28.33
N THR A 425 -16.17 7.67 27.77
CA THR A 425 -16.41 8.92 28.50
C THR A 425 -17.82 8.94 29.06
N ALA A 426 -18.83 8.58 28.27
CA ALA A 426 -20.20 8.49 28.74
C ALA A 426 -20.33 7.48 29.89
N GLY A 427 -19.68 6.31 29.78
CA GLY A 427 -19.65 5.30 30.83
C GLY A 427 -18.96 5.79 32.12
N ALA A 428 -17.81 6.44 32.01
CA ALA A 428 -17.09 7.00 33.16
C ALA A 428 -17.89 8.13 33.84
N LEU A 429 -18.44 9.06 33.06
CA LEU A 429 -19.25 10.16 33.58
C LEU A 429 -20.55 9.67 34.22
N SER A 430 -21.18 8.61 33.70
CA SER A 430 -22.39 8.02 34.28
C SER A 430 -22.17 7.38 35.66
N LYS A 431 -20.91 7.08 36.03
CA LYS A 431 -20.55 6.56 37.36
C LYS A 431 -20.10 7.65 38.33
N LEU A 432 -19.88 8.88 37.82
CA LEU A 432 -19.49 10.05 38.62
C LEU A 432 -20.70 10.94 38.96
N GLN A 433 -21.81 10.77 38.23
CA GLN A 433 -23.15 11.20 38.63
C GLN A 433 -23.76 10.14 39.54
#